data_AF-A0A3B0C939-F1
#
_entry.id   AF-A0A3B0C939-F1
#
_cell.length_a   1.000
_cell.length_b   1.000
_cell.length_c   1.000
_cell.angle_alpha   90.00
_cell.angle_beta   90.00
_cell.angle_gamma   90.00
#
_symmetry.space_group_name_H-M   'P 1'
#
loop_
_entity.id
_entity.type
_entity.pdbx_description
1 polymer ?
#
loop_
_entity_poly.entity_id
_entity_poly.type
_entity_poly.pdbx_seq_one_letter_code
_entity_poly.pdbx_strand_id
1 'polypeptide(L)'
;MDLNYKKLTTLGELKKAGYQGKSIKDELRDNLREKIKKGEETFTGVWGYENSVIPELERAILSRHNINLLGLRGQAKTRLARLMVNLLDEWIPIVEGSEINDDPFNPISRFARQRIEEHGDATLIAWLHREERFYEKLATPDVTVADLIGDVDPIKAANLKLSYADDRVIHFGMIPRANRSIFVINELPDLQARIQVSLFNILQEGDIQIRGFKLRLPLDIQFVFTANPEDYTNRGSIVTPLKDRIGSQILTHYPEDIETARKITEQESNLDARQTSLVYVPEMAKDLLEQISFEARNSEYVDFKSGVSARTSITAFENLLSTAERRALLSGSDNTSVRLSDFLGVIPSITGKIELVYEGEQEGADAVAEILIDDAVKSLFPKFFPKINKLERKDEETPYDDLAHWFFEGEGFELLDDFTDEEYKRALDGIPALNQLIKEYQPDFPQEDVYFLKELLLWGLVAHKKLSKHRFTEGYQFKDLYGSFISGL
;
A
#
# COMPACT_ATOMS: atom_id res chain seq x y z
N MET A 1 5.62 -20.99 -27.91
CA MET A 1 6.75 -21.53 -28.70
C MET A 1 7.99 -20.83 -28.19
N ASP A 2 8.96 -21.56 -27.64
CA ASP A 2 10.23 -20.98 -27.22
C ASP A 2 11.06 -20.62 -28.46
N LEU A 3 10.75 -19.46 -29.04
CA LEU A 3 11.57 -18.84 -30.06
C LEU A 3 12.90 -18.47 -29.42
N ASN A 4 14.01 -18.94 -30.00
CA ASN A 4 15.34 -18.50 -29.58
C ASN A 4 15.57 -17.06 -30.08
N TYR A 5 14.98 -16.10 -29.36
CA TYR A 5 14.89 -14.69 -29.72
C TYR A 5 16.28 -14.07 -29.97
N LYS A 6 17.32 -14.50 -29.23
CA LYS A 6 18.71 -14.05 -29.41
C LYS A 6 19.32 -14.38 -30.78
N LYS A 7 18.71 -15.27 -31.56
CA LYS A 7 19.19 -15.66 -32.90
C LYS A 7 18.41 -15.00 -34.04
N LEU A 8 17.29 -14.34 -33.75
CA LEU A 8 16.45 -13.70 -34.75
C LEU A 8 16.73 -12.20 -34.72
N THR A 9 17.36 -11.70 -35.78
CA THR A 9 17.82 -10.30 -35.90
C THR A 9 17.14 -9.55 -37.03
N THR A 10 16.40 -10.26 -37.90
CA THR A 10 15.72 -9.65 -39.04
C THR A 10 14.24 -10.03 -39.15
N LEU A 11 13.47 -9.19 -39.84
CA LEU A 11 12.06 -9.44 -40.16
C LEU A 11 11.87 -10.75 -40.95
N GLY A 12 12.76 -11.06 -41.88
CA GLY A 12 12.72 -12.28 -42.68
C GLY A 12 12.91 -13.55 -41.84
N GLU A 13 13.81 -13.52 -40.86
CA GLU A 13 13.99 -14.61 -39.90
C GLU A 13 12.76 -14.77 -39.00
N LEU A 14 12.18 -13.66 -38.54
CA LEU A 14 10.97 -13.65 -37.71
C LEU A 14 9.77 -14.26 -38.45
N LYS A 15 9.60 -13.93 -39.74
CA LYS A 15 8.61 -14.55 -40.64
C LYS A 15 8.82 -16.06 -40.78
N LYS A 16 10.06 -16.50 -41.06
CA LYS A 16 10.41 -17.93 -41.21
C LYS A 16 10.18 -18.71 -39.92
N ALA A 17 10.40 -18.08 -38.77
CA ALA A 17 10.15 -18.66 -37.46
C ALA A 17 8.66 -18.76 -37.11
N GLY A 18 7.77 -18.16 -37.91
CA GLY A 18 6.32 -18.24 -37.73
C GLY A 18 5.79 -17.41 -36.56
N TYR A 19 6.52 -16.36 -36.14
CA TYR A 19 6.03 -15.47 -35.09
C TYR A 19 4.73 -14.79 -35.52
N GLN A 20 3.77 -14.71 -34.59
CA GLN A 20 2.53 -13.98 -34.77
C GLN A 20 2.41 -12.94 -33.68
N GLY A 21 2.34 -11.67 -34.08
CA GLY A 21 2.07 -10.58 -33.16
C GLY A 21 0.67 -10.69 -32.57
N LYS A 22 0.53 -10.25 -31.32
CA LYS A 22 -0.75 -10.10 -30.64
C LYS A 22 -0.89 -8.66 -30.17
N SER A 23 -2.13 -8.20 -30.03
CA SER A 23 -2.41 -6.98 -29.28
C SER A 23 -2.05 -7.21 -27.81
N ILE A 24 -1.66 -6.16 -27.08
CA ILE A 24 -1.35 -6.28 -25.66
C ILE A 24 -2.55 -6.82 -24.87
N LYS A 25 -3.77 -6.48 -25.28
CA LYS A 25 -4.99 -6.95 -24.63
C LYS A 25 -5.24 -8.44 -24.88
N ASP A 26 -4.92 -8.95 -26.06
CA ASP A 26 -4.98 -10.38 -26.35
C ASP A 26 -3.87 -11.16 -25.64
N GLU A 27 -2.66 -10.60 -25.59
CA GLU A 27 -1.53 -11.14 -24.85
C GLU A 27 -1.85 -11.31 -23.36
N LEU A 28 -2.24 -10.22 -22.67
CA LEU A 28 -2.66 -10.24 -21.27
C LEU A 28 -3.76 -11.27 -21.02
N ARG A 29 -4.75 -11.31 -21.91
CA ARG A 29 -5.89 -12.21 -21.81
C ARG A 29 -5.49 -13.68 -21.97
N ASP A 30 -4.68 -14.01 -22.98
CA ASP A 30 -4.29 -15.39 -23.26
C ASP A 30 -3.40 -15.93 -22.14
N ASN A 31 -2.42 -15.15 -21.71
CA ASN A 31 -1.50 -15.54 -20.64
C ASN A 31 -2.23 -15.68 -19.29
N LEU A 32 -3.18 -14.79 -18.99
CA LEU A 32 -4.05 -14.92 -17.82
C LEU A 32 -4.86 -16.22 -17.86
N ARG A 33 -5.44 -16.57 -19.01
CA ARG A 33 -6.22 -17.80 -19.16
C ARG A 33 -5.37 -19.04 -18.93
N GLU A 34 -4.12 -19.04 -19.37
CA GLU A 34 -3.20 -20.13 -19.12
C GLU A 34 -2.87 -20.28 -17.64
N LYS A 35 -2.56 -19.18 -16.94
CA LYS A 35 -2.32 -19.19 -15.48
C LYS A 35 -3.52 -19.73 -14.71
N ILE A 36 -4.72 -19.21 -14.99
CA ILE A 36 -5.97 -19.65 -14.34
C ILE A 36 -6.20 -21.15 -14.57
N LYS A 37 -6.01 -21.65 -15.80
CA LYS A 37 -6.19 -23.08 -16.12
C LYS A 37 -5.21 -23.98 -15.36
N LYS A 38 -4.01 -23.49 -15.07
CA LYS A 38 -2.98 -24.22 -14.32
C LYS A 38 -3.15 -24.09 -12.80
N GLY A 39 -4.05 -23.22 -12.32
CA GLY A 39 -4.19 -22.90 -10.91
C GLY A 39 -3.00 -22.12 -10.35
N GLU A 40 -2.29 -21.38 -11.21
CA GLU A 40 -1.18 -20.51 -10.79
C GLU A 40 -1.72 -19.18 -10.27
N GLU A 41 -1.14 -18.66 -9.18
CA GLU A 41 -1.47 -17.33 -8.67
C GLU A 41 -1.08 -16.23 -9.68
N THR A 42 -2.02 -15.31 -9.92
CA THR A 42 -1.89 -14.27 -10.97
C THR A 42 -1.24 -13.00 -10.45
N PHE A 43 -1.54 -12.62 -9.20
CA PHE A 43 -1.06 -11.40 -8.54
C PHE A 43 -0.38 -11.70 -7.19
N THR A 44 0.69 -12.51 -7.23
CA THR A 44 1.48 -12.92 -6.06
C THR A 44 1.96 -11.73 -5.22
N GLY A 45 1.88 -11.86 -3.90
CA GLY A 45 2.31 -10.84 -2.94
C GLY A 45 1.33 -9.67 -2.79
N VAL A 46 0.06 -9.84 -3.17
CA VAL A 46 -1.05 -8.96 -2.81
C VAL A 46 -2.02 -9.77 -1.97
N TRP A 47 -2.15 -9.39 -0.70
CA TRP A 47 -2.92 -10.15 0.29
C TRP A 47 -4.31 -9.54 0.51
N GLY A 48 -5.32 -10.39 0.70
CA GLY A 48 -6.68 -10.00 1.07
C GLY A 48 -7.58 -9.62 -0.11
N TYR A 49 -7.11 -9.79 -1.33
CA TYR A 49 -7.83 -9.46 -2.57
C TYR A 49 -8.28 -10.69 -3.36
N GLU A 50 -7.95 -11.88 -2.90
CA GLU A 50 -8.13 -13.17 -3.59
C GLU A 50 -9.61 -13.43 -3.93
N ASN A 51 -10.53 -12.96 -3.08
CA ASN A 51 -11.97 -13.17 -3.25
C ASN A 51 -12.75 -11.89 -3.65
N SER A 52 -12.07 -10.77 -3.86
CA SER A 52 -12.70 -9.46 -4.12
C SER A 52 -12.12 -8.79 -5.37
N VAL A 53 -10.96 -8.13 -5.23
CA VAL A 53 -10.35 -7.27 -6.26
C VAL A 53 -9.71 -8.10 -7.37
N ILE A 54 -9.02 -9.19 -7.04
CA ILE A 54 -8.34 -10.04 -8.04
C ILE A 54 -9.34 -10.64 -9.04
N PRO A 55 -10.45 -11.28 -8.62
CA PRO A 55 -11.45 -11.79 -9.57
C PRO A 55 -12.09 -10.71 -10.45
N GLU A 56 -12.24 -9.48 -9.96
CA GLU A 56 -12.70 -8.35 -10.78
C GLU A 56 -11.66 -7.92 -11.82
N LEU A 57 -10.39 -7.86 -11.41
CA LEU A 57 -9.28 -7.52 -12.30
C LEU A 57 -9.10 -8.57 -13.39
N GLU A 58 -9.19 -9.85 -13.04
CA GLU A 58 -9.15 -10.95 -14.01
C GLU A 58 -10.30 -10.86 -15.02
N ARG A 59 -11.53 -10.61 -14.56
CA ARG A 59 -12.67 -10.40 -15.46
C ARG A 59 -12.48 -9.20 -16.38
N ALA A 60 -11.90 -8.11 -15.88
CA ALA A 60 -11.60 -6.93 -16.70
C ALA A 60 -10.57 -7.23 -17.80
N ILE A 61 -9.50 -7.95 -17.46
CA ILE A 61 -8.47 -8.39 -18.43
C ILE A 61 -9.09 -9.35 -19.46
N LEU A 62 -9.89 -10.34 -19.03
CA LEU A 62 -10.57 -11.28 -19.92
C LEU A 62 -11.54 -10.59 -20.89
N SER A 63 -12.09 -9.45 -20.46
CA SER A 63 -12.99 -8.59 -21.25
C SER A 63 -12.25 -7.57 -22.11
N ARG A 64 -10.91 -7.49 -22.03
CA ARG A 64 -10.06 -6.53 -22.76
C ARG A 64 -10.37 -5.07 -22.41
N HIS A 65 -10.85 -4.83 -21.20
CA HIS A 65 -11.22 -3.50 -20.75
C HIS A 65 -9.99 -2.67 -20.37
N ASN A 66 -10.09 -1.36 -20.59
CA ASN A 66 -9.26 -0.44 -19.81
C ASN A 66 -9.80 -0.41 -18.38
N ILE A 67 -8.90 -0.39 -17.40
CA ILE A 67 -9.20 -0.65 -16.00
C ILE A 67 -9.08 0.65 -15.22
N ASN A 68 -9.97 0.88 -14.27
CA ASN A 68 -9.82 1.92 -13.27
C ASN A 68 -9.92 1.31 -11.87
N LEU A 69 -8.83 1.44 -11.11
CA LEU A 69 -8.71 1.00 -9.73
C LEU A 69 -9.10 2.17 -8.82
N LEU A 70 -10.22 2.02 -8.13
CA LEU A 70 -10.80 3.02 -7.26
C LEU A 70 -10.54 2.65 -5.80
N GLY A 71 -9.84 3.50 -5.07
CA GLY A 71 -9.67 3.30 -3.63
C GLY A 71 -8.80 4.35 -2.98
N LEU A 72 -8.71 4.29 -1.65
CA LEU A 72 -7.93 5.24 -0.87
C LEU A 72 -6.42 4.99 -1.01
N ARG A 73 -5.62 5.87 -0.40
CA ARG A 73 -4.16 5.80 -0.46
C ARG A 73 -3.66 4.50 0.21
N GLY A 74 -2.66 3.86 -0.40
CA GLY A 74 -2.05 2.65 0.16
C GLY A 74 -2.88 1.36 0.07
N GLN A 75 -3.90 1.30 -0.80
CA GLN A 75 -4.68 0.08 -1.10
C GLN A 75 -4.11 -0.69 -2.32
N ALA A 76 -2.79 -0.83 -2.43
CA ALA A 76 -2.09 -1.61 -3.45
C ALA A 76 -2.45 -1.37 -4.95
N LYS A 77 -3.16 -0.29 -5.31
CA LYS A 77 -3.61 -0.01 -6.70
C LYS A 77 -2.46 -0.05 -7.72
N THR A 78 -1.40 0.70 -7.47
CA THR A 78 -0.21 0.74 -8.35
C THR A 78 0.54 -0.59 -8.36
N ARG A 79 0.55 -1.33 -7.24
CA ARG A 79 1.17 -2.66 -7.15
C ARG A 79 0.44 -3.66 -8.05
N LEU A 80 -0.90 -3.68 -8.01
CA LEU A 80 -1.72 -4.50 -8.92
C LEU A 80 -1.43 -4.18 -10.39
N ALA A 81 -1.41 -2.90 -10.75
CA ALA A 81 -1.12 -2.46 -12.11
C ALA A 81 0.27 -2.92 -12.59
N ARG A 82 1.28 -2.84 -11.70
CA ARG A 82 2.65 -3.28 -11.99
C ARG A 82 2.76 -4.80 -12.14
N LEU A 83 2.02 -5.57 -11.34
CA LEU A 83 2.00 -7.04 -11.43
C LEU A 83 1.39 -7.55 -12.74
N MET A 84 0.56 -6.76 -13.44
CA MET A 84 0.06 -7.12 -14.77
C MET A 84 1.18 -7.35 -15.79
N VAL A 85 2.38 -6.79 -15.58
CA VAL A 85 3.57 -7.05 -16.43
C VAL A 85 3.92 -8.53 -16.44
N ASN A 86 3.65 -9.27 -15.35
CA ASN A 86 3.90 -10.71 -15.26
C ASN A 86 2.92 -11.55 -16.10
N LEU A 87 1.94 -10.91 -16.74
CA LEU A 87 1.03 -11.51 -17.72
C LEU A 87 1.45 -11.18 -19.16
N LEU A 88 2.52 -10.41 -19.37
CA LEU A 88 3.09 -10.17 -20.68
C LEU A 88 4.08 -11.28 -21.07
N ASP A 89 4.19 -11.52 -22.37
CA ASP A 89 5.26 -12.32 -22.97
C ASP A 89 6.61 -11.71 -22.62
N GLU A 90 7.58 -12.56 -22.26
CA GLU A 90 8.88 -12.11 -21.77
C GLU A 90 9.60 -11.18 -22.75
N TRP A 91 9.49 -11.47 -24.06
CA TRP A 91 10.14 -10.71 -25.12
C TRP A 91 9.21 -10.51 -26.31
N ILE A 92 9.17 -9.27 -26.83
CA ILE A 92 8.49 -8.96 -28.09
C ILE A 92 9.46 -8.33 -29.10
N PRO A 93 9.32 -8.61 -30.40
CA PRO A 93 10.14 -7.99 -31.42
C PRO A 93 9.62 -6.59 -31.75
N ILE A 94 10.53 -5.65 -31.97
CA ILE A 94 10.27 -4.28 -32.43
C ILE A 94 11.20 -3.96 -33.61
N VAL A 95 10.83 -3.01 -34.47
CA VAL A 95 11.75 -2.49 -35.49
C VAL A 95 12.91 -1.77 -34.80
N GLU A 96 14.15 -2.14 -35.13
CA GLU A 96 15.33 -1.55 -34.49
C GLU A 96 15.39 -0.03 -34.73
N GLY A 97 15.58 0.72 -33.64
CA GLY A 97 15.60 2.19 -33.66
C GLY A 97 14.23 2.88 -33.67
N SER A 98 13.12 2.13 -33.59
CA SER A 98 11.79 2.73 -33.41
C SER A 98 11.70 3.41 -32.04
N GLU A 99 11.24 4.67 -32.02
CA GLU A 99 10.96 5.41 -30.79
C GLU A 99 9.65 4.97 -30.09
N ILE A 100 8.78 4.26 -30.81
CA ILE A 100 7.42 3.91 -30.37
C ILE A 100 7.14 2.41 -30.45
N ASN A 101 8.19 1.59 -30.28
CA ASN A 101 8.08 0.13 -30.22
C ASN A 101 7.29 -0.49 -31.40
N ASP A 102 7.55 -0.01 -32.62
CA ASP A 102 6.82 -0.46 -33.82
C ASP A 102 6.86 -1.98 -33.98
N ASP A 103 5.70 -2.57 -34.23
CA ASP A 103 5.58 -3.97 -34.63
C ASP A 103 6.22 -4.16 -36.02
N PRO A 104 7.20 -5.07 -36.18
CA PRO A 104 7.79 -5.38 -37.49
C PRO A 104 6.79 -5.87 -38.54
N PHE A 105 5.64 -6.43 -38.12
CA PHE A 105 4.58 -6.87 -39.03
C PHE A 105 3.54 -5.79 -39.32
N ASN A 106 3.29 -4.90 -38.36
CA ASN A 106 2.27 -3.86 -38.45
C ASN A 106 2.83 -2.48 -38.03
N PRO A 107 3.80 -1.93 -38.78
CA PRO A 107 4.45 -0.68 -38.41
C PRO A 107 3.48 0.51 -38.48
N ILE A 108 3.47 1.34 -37.44
CA ILE A 108 2.59 2.51 -37.35
C ILE A 108 3.35 3.81 -37.60
N SER A 109 4.62 3.89 -37.21
CA SER A 109 5.45 5.06 -37.49
C SER A 109 5.89 5.12 -38.94
N ARG A 110 6.10 6.33 -39.43
CA ARG A 110 6.74 6.57 -40.73
C ARG A 110 8.14 5.96 -40.78
N PHE A 111 8.90 6.07 -39.69
CA PHE A 111 10.25 5.52 -39.58
C PHE A 111 10.27 4.02 -39.87
N ALA A 112 9.45 3.24 -39.16
CA ALA A 112 9.41 1.79 -39.32
C ALA A 112 8.89 1.38 -40.71
N ARG A 113 7.88 2.07 -41.23
CA ARG A 113 7.36 1.83 -42.59
C ARG A 113 8.44 2.02 -43.66
N GLN A 114 9.20 3.12 -43.59
CA GLN A 114 10.28 3.39 -44.53
C GLN A 114 11.40 2.35 -44.40
N ARG A 115 11.81 1.99 -43.18
CA ARG A 115 12.83 0.97 -42.98
C ARG A 115 12.44 -0.38 -43.60
N ILE A 116 11.19 -0.79 -43.41
CA ILE A 116 10.64 -2.02 -43.98
C ILE A 116 10.51 -1.95 -45.49
N GLU A 117 10.11 -0.81 -46.04
CA GLU A 117 10.03 -0.59 -47.50
C GLU A 117 11.43 -0.65 -48.15
N GLU A 118 12.44 -0.07 -47.51
CA GLU A 118 13.82 -0.02 -48.01
C GLU A 118 14.54 -1.37 -47.91
N HIS A 119 14.39 -2.09 -46.79
CA HIS A 119 15.21 -3.27 -46.47
C HIS A 119 14.44 -4.59 -46.60
N GLY A 120 13.10 -4.55 -46.70
CA GLY A 120 12.25 -5.74 -46.80
C GLY A 120 12.53 -6.75 -45.68
N ASP A 121 12.79 -8.00 -46.06
CA ASP A 121 13.11 -9.09 -45.12
C ASP A 121 14.44 -8.89 -44.38
N ALA A 122 15.33 -8.01 -44.85
CA ALA A 122 16.59 -7.68 -44.17
C ALA A 122 16.42 -6.58 -43.10
N THR A 123 15.21 -6.08 -42.87
CA THR A 123 14.94 -5.08 -41.83
C THR A 123 15.35 -5.62 -40.47
N LEU A 124 16.22 -4.88 -39.77
CA LEU A 124 16.70 -5.25 -38.45
C LEU A 124 15.59 -5.10 -37.39
N ILE A 125 15.54 -6.06 -36.47
CA ILE A 125 14.64 -6.06 -35.32
C ILE A 125 15.45 -6.05 -34.02
N ALA A 126 14.87 -5.44 -33.00
CA ALA A 126 15.34 -5.53 -31.62
C ALA A 126 14.28 -6.26 -30.77
N TRP A 127 14.67 -6.71 -29.58
CA TRP A 127 13.79 -7.41 -28.64
C TRP A 127 13.60 -6.55 -27.40
N LEU A 128 12.33 -6.28 -27.06
CA LEU A 128 11.92 -5.50 -25.90
C LEU A 128 11.48 -6.45 -24.78
N HIS A 129 12.08 -6.31 -23.60
CA HIS A 129 11.72 -7.14 -22.45
C HIS A 129 10.41 -6.67 -21.81
N ARG A 130 9.63 -7.58 -21.21
CA ARG A 130 8.38 -7.22 -20.51
C ARG A 130 8.55 -6.15 -19.42
N GLU A 131 9.68 -6.13 -18.73
CA GLU A 131 9.94 -5.14 -17.67
C GLU A 131 10.05 -3.71 -18.20
N GLU A 132 10.40 -3.55 -19.47
CA GLU A 132 10.47 -2.25 -20.16
C GLU A 132 9.09 -1.81 -20.69
N ARG A 133 8.07 -2.67 -20.58
CA ARG A 133 6.70 -2.46 -21.11
C ARG A 133 5.73 -1.95 -20.04
N PHE A 134 6.24 -1.23 -19.05
CA PHE A 134 5.45 -0.59 -18.00
C PHE A 134 5.78 0.90 -17.92
N TYR A 135 4.77 1.72 -18.15
CA TYR A 135 4.86 3.17 -18.08
C TYR A 135 3.91 3.68 -17.02
N GLU A 136 4.37 4.66 -16.24
CA GLU A 136 3.61 5.23 -15.14
C GLU A 136 3.75 6.74 -15.15
N LYS A 137 2.62 7.44 -15.02
CA LYS A 137 2.58 8.89 -14.84
C LYS A 137 1.63 9.26 -13.72
N LEU A 138 2.16 9.98 -12.73
CA LEU A 138 1.33 10.68 -11.75
C LEU A 138 0.66 11.87 -12.44
N ALA A 139 -0.67 11.94 -12.35
CA ALA A 139 -1.40 13.12 -12.78
C ALA A 139 -1.12 14.25 -11.79
N THR A 140 -0.64 15.35 -12.33
CA THR A 140 -0.44 16.59 -11.59
C THR A 140 -0.92 17.75 -12.46
N PRO A 141 -1.35 18.88 -11.87
CA PRO A 141 -1.89 20.01 -12.64
C PRO A 141 -0.90 20.61 -13.65
N ASP A 142 0.41 20.42 -13.46
CA ASP A 142 1.48 20.90 -14.34
C ASP A 142 1.76 20.01 -15.54
N VAL A 143 1.24 18.76 -15.58
CA VAL A 143 1.38 17.88 -16.74
C VAL A 143 0.79 18.56 -17.97
N THR A 144 1.50 18.50 -19.09
CA THR A 144 1.05 19.06 -20.35
C THR A 144 0.62 17.98 -21.34
N VAL A 145 -0.17 18.38 -22.34
CA VAL A 145 -0.49 17.51 -23.48
C VAL A 145 0.79 17.06 -24.20
N ALA A 146 1.80 17.92 -24.27
CA ALA A 146 3.08 17.62 -24.91
C ALA A 146 3.83 16.48 -24.19
N ASP A 147 3.78 16.42 -22.86
CA ASP A 147 4.46 15.36 -22.09
C ASP A 147 3.87 13.99 -22.36
N LEU A 148 2.53 13.90 -22.46
CA LEU A 148 1.83 12.64 -22.67
C LEU A 148 1.81 12.22 -24.13
N ILE A 149 1.52 13.16 -25.03
CA ILE A 149 1.25 12.87 -26.43
C ILE A 149 2.46 13.20 -27.31
N GLY A 150 3.06 14.37 -27.10
CA GLY A 150 4.15 14.89 -27.92
C GLY A 150 3.87 16.29 -28.44
N ASP A 151 4.92 16.92 -28.97
CA ASP A 151 4.85 18.24 -29.61
C ASP A 151 5.80 18.30 -30.80
N VAL A 152 5.73 19.39 -31.54
CA VAL A 152 6.68 19.72 -32.60
C VAL A 152 7.96 20.27 -31.98
N ASP A 153 9.10 19.67 -32.32
CA ASP A 153 10.43 20.09 -31.87
C ASP A 153 11.06 21.10 -32.86
N PRO A 154 11.19 22.39 -32.49
CA PRO A 154 11.77 23.42 -33.36
C PRO A 154 13.26 23.20 -33.63
N ILE A 155 13.99 22.59 -32.69
CA ILE A 155 15.42 22.34 -32.82
C ILE A 155 15.63 21.21 -33.84
N LYS A 156 14.83 20.15 -33.76
CA LYS A 156 14.82 19.06 -34.75
C LYS A 156 14.45 19.57 -36.15
N ALA A 157 13.45 20.44 -36.25
CA ALA A 157 13.05 21.08 -37.51
C ALA A 157 14.20 21.90 -38.13
N ALA A 158 14.87 22.73 -37.33
CA ALA A 158 15.97 23.57 -37.79
C ALA A 158 17.18 22.74 -38.23
N ASN A 159 17.59 21.74 -37.44
CA ASN A 159 18.74 20.89 -37.73
C ASN A 159 18.55 20.06 -39.01
N LEU A 160 17.35 19.52 -39.21
CA LEU A 160 17.00 18.72 -40.39
C LEU A 160 16.56 19.58 -41.59
N LYS A 161 16.49 20.91 -41.42
CA LYS A 161 15.98 21.87 -42.41
C LYS A 161 14.59 21.48 -42.93
N LEU A 162 13.73 21.04 -42.02
CA LEU A 162 12.37 20.60 -42.32
C LEU A 162 11.35 21.67 -41.98
N SER A 163 10.23 21.67 -42.71
CA SER A 163 9.07 22.49 -42.39
C SER A 163 8.43 22.01 -41.09
N TYR A 164 7.79 22.93 -40.35
CA TYR A 164 6.91 22.62 -39.23
C TYR A 164 5.68 21.79 -39.63
N ALA A 165 5.45 21.57 -40.93
CA ALA A 165 4.44 20.67 -41.47
C ALA A 165 4.98 19.28 -41.86
N ASP A 166 6.24 18.96 -41.56
CA ASP A 166 6.84 17.64 -41.77
C ASP A 166 6.76 16.82 -40.48
N ASP A 167 6.13 15.64 -40.51
CA ASP A 167 5.92 14.79 -39.32
C ASP A 167 7.22 14.32 -38.65
N ARG A 168 8.37 14.37 -39.34
CA ARG A 168 9.68 14.04 -38.76
C ARG A 168 10.13 14.99 -37.65
N VAL A 169 9.54 16.18 -37.57
CA VAL A 169 9.83 17.16 -36.51
C VAL A 169 9.09 16.84 -35.20
N ILE A 170 8.22 15.83 -35.19
CA ILE A 170 7.49 15.42 -34.00
C ILE A 170 8.45 14.80 -32.99
N HIS A 171 8.30 15.22 -31.75
CA HIS A 171 8.85 14.56 -30.57
C HIS A 171 7.71 13.85 -29.84
N PHE A 172 7.79 12.52 -29.76
CA PHE A 172 6.75 11.72 -29.10
C PHE A 172 6.82 11.82 -27.58
N GLY A 173 5.66 12.06 -26.97
CA GLY A 173 5.47 11.99 -25.52
C GLY A 173 5.41 10.54 -25.00
N MET A 174 5.04 10.37 -23.74
CA MET A 174 5.07 9.07 -23.07
C MET A 174 4.10 8.03 -23.67
N ILE A 175 2.90 8.43 -24.09
CA ILE A 175 1.86 7.50 -24.57
C ILE A 175 2.26 6.83 -25.89
N PRO A 176 2.70 7.54 -26.95
CA PRO A 176 3.20 6.86 -28.14
C PRO A 176 4.40 5.96 -27.86
N ARG A 177 5.31 6.36 -26.96
CA ARG A 177 6.46 5.53 -26.56
C ARG A 177 6.02 4.25 -25.83
N ALA A 178 4.89 4.29 -25.16
CA ALA A 178 4.27 3.15 -24.49
C ALA A 178 3.42 2.26 -25.40
N ASN A 179 3.56 2.37 -26.72
CA ASN A 179 2.92 1.42 -27.63
C ASN A 179 3.30 -0.02 -27.27
N ARG A 180 2.33 -0.93 -27.35
CA ARG A 180 2.41 -2.34 -26.95
C ARG A 180 2.82 -2.53 -25.49
N SER A 181 2.48 -1.59 -24.62
CA SER A 181 2.83 -1.57 -23.19
C SER A 181 1.65 -1.24 -22.28
N ILE A 182 1.81 -1.48 -20.98
CA ILE A 182 0.84 -1.07 -19.95
C ILE A 182 1.14 0.39 -19.59
N PHE A 183 0.11 1.25 -19.63
CA PHE A 183 0.23 2.66 -19.27
C PHE A 183 -0.65 2.99 -18.06
N VAL A 184 -0.03 3.36 -16.95
CA VAL A 184 -0.68 3.70 -15.70
C VAL A 184 -0.76 5.21 -15.53
N ILE A 185 -1.97 5.74 -15.30
CA ILE A 185 -2.18 7.12 -14.88
C ILE A 185 -2.69 7.10 -13.45
N ASN A 186 -1.87 7.59 -12.52
CA ASN A 186 -2.26 7.71 -11.12
C ASN A 186 -2.97 9.03 -10.85
N GLU A 187 -3.97 8.98 -9.98
CA GLU A 187 -4.79 10.14 -9.58
C GLU A 187 -5.45 10.85 -10.77
N LEU A 188 -6.13 10.08 -11.64
CA LEU A 188 -6.78 10.61 -12.85
C LEU A 188 -7.59 11.92 -12.66
N PRO A 189 -8.35 12.13 -11.55
CA PRO A 189 -9.03 13.39 -11.26
C PRO A 189 -8.14 14.64 -11.26
N ASP A 190 -6.85 14.52 -10.89
CA ASP A 190 -5.92 15.65 -10.80
C ASP A 190 -5.46 16.14 -12.18
N LEU A 191 -5.78 15.38 -13.23
CA LEU A 191 -5.43 15.71 -14.60
C LEU A 191 -6.36 16.78 -15.16
N GLN A 192 -5.80 17.82 -15.78
CA GLN A 192 -6.60 18.88 -16.39
C GLN A 192 -7.58 18.35 -17.46
N ALA A 193 -8.80 18.91 -17.51
CA ALA A 193 -9.86 18.47 -18.43
C ALA A 193 -9.44 18.39 -19.91
N ARG A 194 -8.61 19.33 -20.38
CA ARG A 194 -8.08 19.33 -21.77
C ARG A 194 -7.27 18.06 -22.09
N ILE A 195 -6.55 17.53 -21.11
CA ILE A 195 -5.73 16.34 -21.25
C ILE A 195 -6.62 15.10 -21.17
N GLN A 196 -7.60 15.09 -20.27
CA GLN A 196 -8.60 14.03 -20.21
C GLN A 196 -9.38 13.88 -21.53
N VAL A 197 -9.73 14.98 -22.20
CA VAL A 197 -10.33 14.96 -23.54
C VAL A 197 -9.37 14.37 -24.58
N SER A 198 -8.07 14.66 -24.47
CA SER A 198 -7.07 14.08 -25.36
C SER A 198 -6.93 12.57 -25.15
N LEU A 199 -6.96 12.10 -23.89
CA LEU A 199 -7.00 10.66 -23.56
C LEU A 199 -8.26 9.97 -24.09
N PHE A 200 -9.42 10.63 -24.02
CA PHE A 200 -10.66 10.11 -24.57
C PHE A 200 -10.55 9.81 -26.07
N ASN A 201 -9.95 10.71 -26.86
CA ASN A 201 -9.75 10.50 -28.30
C ASN A 201 -8.86 9.27 -28.57
N ILE A 202 -7.81 9.08 -27.76
CA ILE A 202 -6.91 7.93 -27.85
C ILE A 202 -7.68 6.63 -27.57
N LEU A 203 -8.50 6.61 -26.51
CA LEU A 203 -9.28 5.44 -26.12
C LEU A 203 -10.40 5.09 -27.11
N GLN A 204 -11.00 6.08 -27.77
CA GLN A 204 -12.11 5.86 -28.67
C GLN A 204 -11.67 5.49 -30.09
N GLU A 205 -10.72 6.24 -30.65
CA GLU A 205 -10.41 6.19 -32.09
C GLU A 205 -9.00 5.66 -32.37
N GLY A 206 -8.15 5.55 -31.34
CA GLY A 206 -6.72 5.31 -31.52
C GLY A 206 -6.05 6.47 -32.26
N ASP A 207 -6.62 7.67 -32.21
CA ASP A 207 -6.14 8.83 -32.95
C ASP A 207 -5.45 9.81 -31.99
N ILE A 208 -4.28 10.29 -32.40
CA ILE A 208 -3.50 11.28 -31.67
C ILE A 208 -3.46 12.57 -32.48
N GLN A 209 -3.70 13.70 -31.84
CA GLN A 209 -3.53 15.00 -32.49
C GLN A 209 -2.38 15.76 -31.84
N ILE A 210 -1.38 16.09 -32.65
CA ILE A 210 -0.22 16.90 -32.26
C ILE A 210 -0.32 18.22 -33.03
N ARG A 211 0.00 19.35 -32.41
CA ARG A 211 -0.24 20.72 -32.91
C ARG A 211 -0.11 20.86 -34.45
N GLY A 212 -1.24 21.03 -35.15
CA GLY A 212 -1.29 21.23 -36.61
C GLY A 212 -1.22 19.95 -37.46
N PHE A 213 -0.95 18.80 -36.86
CA PHE A 213 -0.90 17.49 -37.51
C PHE A 213 -2.06 16.60 -37.07
N LYS A 214 -2.77 16.06 -38.05
CA LYS A 214 -3.68 14.94 -37.82
C LYS A 214 -2.90 13.64 -38.07
N LEU A 215 -2.19 13.16 -37.04
CA LEU A 215 -1.40 11.94 -37.14
C LEU A 215 -2.18 10.76 -36.56
N ARG A 216 -2.61 9.84 -37.42
CA ARG A 216 -3.30 8.64 -36.95
C ARG A 216 -2.30 7.58 -36.51
N LEU A 217 -2.11 7.43 -35.20
CA LEU A 217 -1.27 6.39 -34.58
C LEU A 217 -2.16 5.43 -33.79
N PRO A 218 -2.62 4.31 -34.39
CA PRO A 218 -3.44 3.33 -33.70
C PRO A 218 -2.58 2.56 -32.67
N LEU A 219 -2.33 3.20 -31.53
CA LEU A 219 -1.50 2.66 -30.47
C LEU A 219 -2.20 1.48 -29.80
N ASP A 220 -1.43 0.44 -29.51
CA ASP A 220 -1.88 -0.75 -28.82
C ASP A 220 -1.49 -0.66 -27.33
N ILE A 221 -2.38 -0.13 -26.49
CA ILE A 221 -2.06 0.19 -25.09
C ILE A 221 -3.11 -0.39 -24.15
N GLN A 222 -2.65 -0.99 -23.06
CA GLN A 222 -3.50 -1.31 -21.92
C GLN A 222 -3.45 -0.13 -20.93
N PHE A 223 -4.54 0.63 -20.85
CA PHE A 223 -4.64 1.69 -19.84
C PHE A 223 -5.11 1.12 -18.49
N VAL A 224 -4.43 1.54 -17.43
CA VAL A 224 -4.85 1.37 -16.05
C VAL A 224 -4.88 2.74 -15.38
N PHE A 225 -6.02 3.13 -14.84
CA PHE A 225 -6.20 4.37 -14.12
C PHE A 225 -6.29 4.08 -12.62
N THR A 226 -5.82 5.01 -11.80
CA THR A 226 -6.10 4.99 -10.36
C THR A 226 -6.72 6.30 -9.92
N ALA A 227 -7.64 6.23 -8.96
CA ALA A 227 -8.28 7.40 -8.37
C ALA A 227 -8.84 7.10 -6.98
N ASN A 228 -9.03 8.16 -6.19
CA ASN A 228 -9.89 8.13 -5.00
C ASN A 228 -11.38 8.08 -5.42
N PRO A 229 -12.23 7.20 -4.82
CA PRO A 229 -13.66 7.14 -5.14
C PRO A 229 -14.40 8.47 -5.00
N GLU A 230 -14.07 9.31 -4.02
CA GLU A 230 -14.75 10.61 -3.84
C GLU A 230 -14.44 11.55 -5.00
N ASP A 231 -13.15 11.71 -5.33
CA ASP A 231 -12.72 12.56 -6.43
C ASP A 231 -13.21 12.05 -7.79
N TYR A 232 -13.37 10.73 -7.94
CA TYR A 232 -13.90 10.12 -9.15
C TYR A 232 -15.42 10.34 -9.35
N THR A 233 -16.16 10.52 -8.26
CA THR A 233 -17.62 10.74 -8.28
C THR A 233 -17.99 12.23 -8.30
N ASN A 234 -17.10 13.09 -7.82
CA ASN A 234 -17.26 14.54 -7.83
C ASN A 234 -17.48 15.08 -9.26
N ARG A 235 -18.53 15.90 -9.42
CA ARG A 235 -18.86 16.53 -10.70
C ARG A 235 -17.73 17.47 -11.12
N GLY A 236 -17.22 17.27 -12.33
CA GLY A 236 -16.20 18.14 -12.94
C GLY A 236 -14.76 17.64 -12.77
N SER A 237 -14.52 16.69 -11.87
CA SER A 237 -13.21 16.07 -11.67
C SER A 237 -12.81 15.17 -12.83
N ILE A 238 -13.77 14.46 -13.43
CA ILE A 238 -13.57 13.66 -14.63
C ILE A 238 -14.59 14.01 -15.71
N VAL A 239 -14.12 14.18 -16.94
CA VAL A 239 -15.01 14.41 -18.09
C VAL A 239 -15.83 13.16 -18.37
N THR A 240 -17.16 13.30 -18.40
CA THR A 240 -18.10 12.18 -18.63
C THR A 240 -17.74 11.30 -19.84
N PRO A 241 -17.34 11.86 -21.01
CA PRO A 241 -16.96 11.03 -22.14
C PRO A 241 -15.80 10.07 -21.85
N LEU A 242 -14.82 10.48 -21.04
CA LEU A 242 -13.70 9.62 -20.65
C LEU A 242 -14.16 8.53 -19.69
N LYS A 243 -14.97 8.89 -18.69
CA LYS A 243 -15.56 7.95 -17.72
C LYS A 243 -16.32 6.81 -18.42
N ASP A 244 -17.10 7.13 -19.45
CA ASP A 244 -17.90 6.17 -20.22
C ASP A 244 -17.06 5.23 -21.12
N ARG A 245 -15.77 5.52 -21.32
CA ARG A 245 -14.84 4.71 -22.13
C ARG A 245 -13.97 3.77 -21.31
N ILE A 246 -13.97 3.91 -19.99
CA ILE A 246 -13.29 2.99 -19.08
C ILE A 246 -14.23 1.79 -18.87
N GLY A 247 -13.79 0.60 -19.29
CA GLY A 247 -14.67 -0.57 -19.35
C GLY A 247 -14.94 -1.22 -17.98
N SER A 248 -13.98 -1.18 -17.07
CA SER A 248 -14.12 -1.75 -15.72
C SER A 248 -13.67 -0.77 -14.66
N GLN A 249 -14.51 -0.59 -13.65
CA GLN A 249 -14.21 0.16 -12.42
C GLN A 249 -14.21 -0.85 -11.28
N ILE A 250 -13.09 -0.95 -10.57
CA ILE A 250 -12.82 -1.96 -9.54
C ILE A 250 -12.55 -1.22 -8.25
N LEU A 251 -13.33 -1.52 -7.20
CA LEU A 251 -13.17 -0.90 -5.89
C LEU A 251 -12.18 -1.71 -5.06
N THR A 252 -11.07 -1.09 -4.67
CA THR A 252 -10.12 -1.67 -3.72
C THR A 252 -10.53 -1.34 -2.28
N HIS A 253 -10.00 -2.10 -1.33
CA HIS A 253 -10.26 -1.91 0.08
C HIS A 253 -9.00 -2.11 0.92
N TYR A 254 -9.04 -1.68 2.18
CA TYR A 254 -8.03 -2.08 3.16
C TYR A 254 -8.25 -3.55 3.60
N PRO A 255 -7.25 -4.19 4.21
CA PRO A 255 -7.44 -5.52 4.80
C PRO A 255 -8.63 -5.56 5.74
N GLU A 256 -9.45 -6.61 5.63
CA GLU A 256 -10.66 -6.80 6.44
C GLU A 256 -10.35 -7.42 7.81
N ASP A 257 -9.19 -8.07 7.94
CA ASP A 257 -8.75 -8.78 9.14
C ASP A 257 -7.27 -8.49 9.48
N ILE A 258 -6.93 -8.73 10.75
CA ILE A 258 -5.59 -8.49 11.31
C ILE A 258 -4.54 -9.44 10.70
N GLU A 259 -4.89 -10.69 10.41
CA GLU A 259 -3.92 -11.67 9.90
C GLU A 259 -3.38 -11.22 8.53
N THR A 260 -4.29 -10.76 7.66
CA THR A 260 -3.95 -10.17 6.37
C THR A 260 -3.14 -8.89 6.53
N ALA A 261 -3.55 -7.99 7.44
CA ALA A 261 -2.82 -6.74 7.70
C ALA A 261 -1.38 -7.01 8.16
N ARG A 262 -1.19 -7.98 9.06
CA ARG A 262 0.12 -8.40 9.55
C ARG A 262 1.03 -8.92 8.44
N LYS A 263 0.52 -9.77 7.55
CA LYS A 263 1.28 -10.26 6.38
C LYS A 263 1.75 -9.11 5.49
N ILE A 264 0.92 -8.08 5.32
CA ILE A 264 1.28 -6.89 4.55
C ILE A 264 2.39 -6.11 5.24
N THR A 265 2.26 -5.82 6.54
CA THR A 265 3.28 -5.09 7.30
C THR A 265 4.60 -5.85 7.33
N GLU A 266 4.58 -7.16 7.52
CA GLU A 266 5.78 -8.01 7.48
C GLU A 266 6.43 -8.02 6.09
N GLN A 267 5.65 -8.09 5.02
CA GLN A 267 6.16 -8.04 3.65
C GLN A 267 6.79 -6.69 3.28
N GLU A 268 6.22 -5.59 3.75
CA GLU A 268 6.59 -4.23 3.33
C GLU A 268 7.59 -3.55 4.30
N SER A 269 7.71 -4.02 5.54
CA SER A 269 8.68 -3.48 6.50
C SER A 269 10.10 -3.88 6.10
N ASN A 270 10.94 -2.87 5.82
CA ASN A 270 12.34 -3.09 5.44
C ASN A 270 13.23 -3.08 6.68
N LEU A 271 13.10 -4.09 7.52
CA LEU A 271 13.79 -4.16 8.80
C LEU A 271 15.29 -4.45 8.63
N ASP A 272 16.15 -3.73 9.38
CA ASP A 272 17.58 -4.00 9.43
C ASP A 272 17.84 -5.30 10.21
N ALA A 273 18.59 -6.23 9.63
CA ALA A 273 18.86 -7.54 10.23
C ALA A 273 19.49 -7.45 11.63
N ARG A 274 20.26 -6.40 11.94
CA ARG A 274 20.82 -6.17 13.28
C ARG A 274 19.73 -5.84 14.28
N GLN A 275 18.80 -4.97 13.89
CA GLN A 275 17.65 -4.61 14.72
C GLN A 275 16.73 -5.81 14.94
N THR A 276 16.46 -6.61 13.90
CA THR A 276 15.64 -7.83 14.02
C THR A 276 16.31 -8.92 14.88
N SER A 277 17.64 -8.94 14.95
CA SER A 277 18.37 -9.87 15.82
C SER A 277 18.40 -9.45 17.29
N LEU A 278 18.30 -8.14 17.55
CA LEU A 278 18.39 -7.56 18.89
C LEU A 278 17.02 -7.51 19.58
N VAL A 279 15.95 -7.21 18.84
CA VAL A 279 14.60 -6.99 19.38
C VAL A 279 13.67 -8.16 19.04
N TYR A 280 13.20 -8.85 20.07
CA TYR A 280 12.08 -9.79 19.98
C TYR A 280 10.73 -9.04 19.98
N VAL A 281 9.82 -9.42 19.09
CA VAL A 281 8.48 -8.81 18.99
C VAL A 281 7.43 -9.88 19.32
N PRO A 282 6.72 -9.75 20.45
CA PRO A 282 5.62 -10.63 20.80
C PRO A 282 4.55 -10.67 19.72
N GLU A 283 3.91 -11.83 19.53
CA GLU A 283 2.86 -11.98 18.50
C GLU A 283 1.67 -11.05 18.77
N MET A 284 1.35 -10.86 20.05
CA MET A 284 0.31 -9.92 20.49
C MET A 284 0.66 -8.45 20.22
N ALA A 285 1.95 -8.10 20.22
CA ALA A 285 2.37 -6.74 19.87
C ALA A 285 2.10 -6.48 18.37
N LYS A 286 2.33 -7.48 17.50
CA LYS A 286 1.98 -7.37 16.07
C LYS A 286 0.48 -7.21 15.88
N ASP A 287 -0.33 -7.96 16.62
CA ASP A 287 -1.80 -7.84 16.58
C ASP A 287 -2.26 -6.46 17.05
N LEU A 288 -1.70 -5.96 18.16
CA LEU A 288 -2.04 -4.64 18.70
C LEU A 288 -1.68 -3.52 17.73
N LEU A 289 -0.50 -3.60 17.12
CA LEU A 289 -0.06 -2.63 16.13
C LEU A 289 -1.05 -2.50 14.97
N GLU A 290 -1.52 -3.62 14.43
CA GLU A 290 -2.52 -3.57 13.37
C GLU A 290 -3.88 -3.10 13.89
N GLN A 291 -4.29 -3.55 15.08
CA GLN A 291 -5.56 -3.16 15.68
C GLN A 291 -5.71 -1.62 15.81
N ILE A 292 -4.62 -0.88 16.09
CA ILE A 292 -4.63 0.60 16.10
C ILE A 292 -5.15 1.16 14.77
N SER A 293 -4.71 0.61 13.64
CA SER A 293 -5.17 1.03 12.31
C SER A 293 -6.65 0.69 12.08
N PHE A 294 -7.16 -0.38 12.66
CA PHE A 294 -8.59 -0.73 12.61
C PHE A 294 -9.43 0.22 13.47
N GLU A 295 -8.98 0.56 14.69
CA GLU A 295 -9.67 1.54 15.54
C GLU A 295 -9.67 2.92 14.90
N ALA A 296 -8.55 3.34 14.31
CA ALA A 296 -8.44 4.62 13.64
C ALA A 296 -9.45 4.77 12.49
N ARG A 297 -9.73 3.71 11.72
CA ARG A 297 -10.72 3.76 10.64
C ARG A 297 -12.16 3.89 11.13
N ASN A 298 -12.44 3.48 12.37
CA ASN A 298 -13.76 3.53 13.00
C ASN A 298 -13.91 4.70 14.00
N SER A 299 -12.82 5.45 14.23
CA SER A 299 -12.77 6.51 15.22
C SER A 299 -13.53 7.75 14.74
N GLU A 300 -14.26 8.38 15.66
CA GLU A 300 -14.92 9.67 15.41
C GLU A 300 -13.93 10.84 15.33
N TYR A 301 -12.69 10.65 15.77
CA TYR A 301 -11.64 11.69 15.76
C TYR A 301 -10.82 11.71 14.47
N VAL A 302 -10.97 10.70 13.62
CA VAL A 302 -10.13 10.48 12.43
C VAL A 302 -10.94 10.66 11.15
N ASP A 303 -10.39 11.38 10.18
CA ASP A 303 -11.00 11.47 8.85
C ASP A 303 -10.74 10.19 8.06
N PHE A 304 -11.70 9.27 8.08
CA PHE A 304 -11.61 8.01 7.34
C PHE A 304 -11.44 8.21 5.82
N LYS A 305 -11.88 9.36 5.26
CA LYS A 305 -11.81 9.66 3.82
C LYS A 305 -10.39 9.96 3.38
N SER A 306 -9.55 10.49 4.27
CA SER A 306 -8.11 10.65 4.04
C SER A 306 -7.38 9.31 3.91
N GLY A 307 -7.94 8.27 4.53
CA GLY A 307 -7.51 6.89 4.47
C GLY A 307 -6.39 6.54 5.46
N VAL A 308 -6.70 5.67 6.43
CA VAL A 308 -5.69 5.06 7.32
C VAL A 308 -5.01 3.88 6.62
N SER A 309 -3.91 4.20 5.94
CA SER A 309 -3.20 3.25 5.07
C SER A 309 -2.33 2.24 5.83
N ALA A 310 -1.93 1.15 5.16
CA ALA A 310 -0.95 0.20 5.70
C ALA A 310 0.40 0.87 6.04
N ARG A 311 0.71 2.05 5.46
CA ARG A 311 1.92 2.80 5.82
C ARG A 311 1.94 3.24 7.28
N THR A 312 0.76 3.44 7.89
CA THR A 312 0.66 3.78 9.32
C THR A 312 1.20 2.63 10.17
N SER A 313 0.73 1.40 9.94
CA SER A 313 1.24 0.20 10.64
C SER A 313 2.72 -0.04 10.35
N ILE A 314 3.17 0.11 9.10
CA ILE A 314 4.59 -0.09 8.73
C ILE A 314 5.51 0.87 9.49
N THR A 315 5.23 2.19 9.47
CA THR A 315 6.09 3.16 10.17
C THR A 315 5.95 3.06 11.69
N ALA A 316 4.76 2.71 12.18
CA ALA A 316 4.57 2.43 13.60
C ALA A 316 5.38 1.20 14.04
N PHE A 317 5.50 0.17 13.19
CA PHE A 317 6.33 -1.01 13.49
C PHE A 317 7.82 -0.66 13.58
N GLU A 318 8.31 0.12 12.63
CA GLU A 318 9.70 0.60 12.60
C GLU A 318 10.03 1.44 13.84
N ASN A 319 9.11 2.33 14.25
CA ASN A 319 9.26 3.10 15.49
C ASN A 319 9.21 2.22 16.73
N LEU A 320 8.31 1.23 16.79
CA LEU A 320 8.19 0.32 17.92
C LEU A 320 9.50 -0.44 18.17
N LEU A 321 10.10 -0.97 17.09
CA LEU A 321 11.41 -1.63 17.13
C LEU A 321 12.51 -0.66 17.58
N SER A 322 12.51 0.56 17.03
CA SER A 322 13.49 1.59 17.38
C SER A 322 13.39 2.04 18.84
N THR A 323 12.18 2.06 19.41
CA THR A 323 11.95 2.36 20.82
C THR A 323 12.54 1.28 21.73
N ALA A 324 12.26 0.00 21.44
CA ALA A 324 12.84 -1.12 22.18
C ALA A 324 14.37 -1.18 22.03
N GLU A 325 14.90 -1.00 20.81
CA GLU A 325 16.34 -0.95 20.55
C GLU A 325 17.01 0.18 21.34
N ARG A 326 16.43 1.38 21.32
CA ARG A 326 16.96 2.52 22.08
C ARG A 326 17.05 2.21 23.58
N ARG A 327 16.03 1.54 24.15
CA ARG A 327 16.02 1.11 25.55
C ARG A 327 17.11 0.06 25.84
N ALA A 328 17.30 -0.90 24.95
CA ALA A 328 18.38 -1.89 25.07
C ALA A 328 19.77 -1.24 25.03
N LEU A 329 20.00 -0.31 24.11
CA LEU A 329 21.26 0.41 23.99
C LEU A 329 21.59 1.26 25.22
N LEU A 330 20.59 1.94 25.81
CA LEU A 330 20.78 2.74 27.03
C LEU A 330 21.07 1.88 28.26
N SER A 331 20.44 0.70 28.35
CA SER A 331 20.67 -0.25 29.45
C SER A 331 21.92 -1.13 29.25
N GLY A 332 22.57 -1.06 28.08
CA GLY A 332 23.70 -1.92 27.73
C GLY A 332 23.32 -3.39 27.50
N SER A 333 22.06 -3.67 27.18
CA SER A 333 21.55 -5.03 26.93
C SER A 333 21.81 -5.45 25.48
N ASP A 334 22.34 -6.66 25.28
CA ASP A 334 22.60 -7.20 23.94
C ASP A 334 21.31 -7.61 23.19
N ASN A 335 20.24 -7.90 23.92
CA ASN A 335 18.93 -8.26 23.38
C ASN A 335 17.82 -7.66 24.24
N THR A 336 16.63 -7.45 23.65
CA THR A 336 15.43 -7.10 24.39
C THR A 336 14.14 -7.60 23.73
N SER A 337 13.02 -7.53 24.45
CA SER A 337 11.68 -7.70 23.91
C SER A 337 10.91 -6.37 23.85
N VAL A 338 10.06 -6.21 22.85
CA VAL A 338 9.04 -5.14 22.84
C VAL A 338 8.12 -5.28 24.06
N ARG A 339 7.81 -4.14 24.69
CA ARG A 339 6.87 -3.97 25.80
C ARG A 339 5.64 -3.21 25.32
N LEU A 340 4.53 -3.28 26.05
CA LEU A 340 3.33 -2.51 25.71
C LEU A 340 3.58 -1.01 25.91
N SER A 341 4.33 -0.62 26.94
CA SER A 341 4.83 0.75 27.15
C SER A 341 5.66 1.31 25.99
N ASP A 342 6.34 0.46 25.20
CA ASP A 342 7.08 0.90 24.01
C ASP A 342 6.14 1.46 22.91
N PHE A 343 4.83 1.15 22.94
CA PHE A 343 3.85 1.67 21.96
C PHE A 343 3.69 3.18 22.01
N LEU A 344 4.08 3.84 23.09
CA LEU A 344 4.02 5.30 23.14
C LEU A 344 5.11 5.93 22.26
N GLY A 345 6.15 5.16 21.92
CA GLY A 345 7.10 5.52 20.87
C GLY A 345 6.50 5.51 19.45
N VAL A 346 5.33 4.89 19.23
CA VAL A 346 4.68 4.88 17.91
C VAL A 346 3.83 6.12 17.64
N ILE A 347 3.51 6.92 18.67
CA ILE A 347 2.66 8.12 18.56
C ILE A 347 3.10 9.04 17.41
N PRO A 348 4.38 9.41 17.24
CA PRO A 348 4.80 10.28 16.13
C PRO A 348 4.53 9.68 14.74
N SER A 349 4.52 8.35 14.62
CA SER A 349 4.18 7.66 13.36
C SER A 349 2.67 7.65 13.09
N ILE A 350 1.85 7.65 14.14
CA ILE A 350 0.39 7.73 14.02
C ILE A 350 0.00 9.16 13.62
N THR A 351 0.44 10.16 14.37
CA THR A 351 0.06 11.56 14.16
C THR A 351 0.52 12.13 12.82
N GLY A 352 1.66 11.67 12.30
CA GLY A 352 2.15 12.08 10.98
C GLY A 352 1.48 11.39 9.78
N LYS A 353 0.55 10.45 10.00
CA LYS A 353 -0.06 9.62 8.94
C LYS A 353 -1.59 9.61 8.95
N ILE A 354 -2.20 10.16 9.99
CA ILE A 354 -3.64 10.20 10.15
C ILE A 354 -4.09 11.66 10.13
N GLU A 355 -5.09 11.95 9.32
CA GLU A 355 -5.76 13.25 9.34
C GLU A 355 -6.89 13.22 10.36
N LEU A 356 -7.00 14.27 11.17
CA LEU A 356 -8.03 14.40 12.19
C LEU A 356 -9.23 15.18 11.66
N VAL A 357 -10.41 14.83 12.14
CA VAL A 357 -11.57 15.72 11.99
C VAL A 357 -11.51 16.83 13.05
N TYR A 358 -12.46 17.77 12.99
CA TYR A 358 -12.49 18.91 13.91
C TYR A 358 -12.50 18.49 15.39
N GLU A 359 -13.25 17.45 15.74
CA GLU A 359 -13.31 16.88 17.09
C GLU A 359 -11.94 16.33 17.52
N GLY A 360 -11.22 15.65 16.62
CA GLY A 360 -9.88 15.13 16.92
C GLY A 360 -8.84 16.24 17.10
N GLU A 361 -8.92 17.31 16.30
CA GLU A 361 -8.07 18.49 16.45
C GLU A 361 -8.28 19.20 17.80
N GLN A 362 -9.50 19.13 18.37
CA GLN A 362 -9.78 19.69 19.69
C GLN A 362 -9.15 18.88 20.84
N GLU A 363 -9.15 17.55 20.73
CA GLU A 363 -8.49 16.67 21.69
C GLU A 363 -6.95 16.77 21.59
N GLY A 364 -6.45 16.98 20.37
CA GLY A 364 -5.03 17.07 20.05
C GLY A 364 -4.47 15.74 19.55
N ALA A 365 -3.58 15.81 18.56
CA ALA A 365 -3.13 14.63 17.82
C ALA A 365 -2.49 13.53 18.69
N ASP A 366 -1.65 13.91 19.64
CA ASP A 366 -1.00 12.95 20.54
C ASP A 366 -2.03 12.24 21.45
N ALA A 367 -3.01 12.99 21.96
CA ALA A 367 -4.10 12.44 22.77
C ALA A 367 -4.98 11.48 21.97
N VAL A 368 -5.30 11.83 20.72
CA VAL A 368 -6.03 10.92 19.81
C VAL A 368 -5.22 9.64 19.58
N ALA A 369 -3.91 9.74 19.34
CA ALA A 369 -3.06 8.55 19.17
C ALA A 369 -3.07 7.64 20.42
N GLU A 370 -3.02 8.21 21.62
CA GLU A 370 -3.17 7.46 22.88
C GLU A 370 -4.55 6.79 22.99
N ILE A 371 -5.63 7.50 22.66
CA ILE A 371 -7.00 6.94 22.63
C ILE A 371 -7.07 5.73 21.69
N LEU A 372 -6.46 5.82 20.50
CA LEU A 372 -6.44 4.73 19.53
C LEU A 372 -5.68 3.50 20.05
N ILE A 373 -4.58 3.70 20.79
CA ILE A 373 -3.85 2.61 21.45
C ILE A 373 -4.72 1.98 22.54
N ASP A 374 -5.37 2.80 23.38
CA ASP A 374 -6.25 2.32 24.44
C ASP A 374 -7.44 1.53 23.88
N ASP A 375 -8.06 2.01 22.80
CA ASP A 375 -9.16 1.33 22.13
C ASP A 375 -8.71 0.02 21.48
N ALA A 376 -7.51 -0.02 20.92
CA ALA A 376 -6.93 -1.25 20.39
C ALA A 376 -6.68 -2.29 21.49
N VAL A 377 -6.18 -1.86 22.65
CA VAL A 377 -6.05 -2.72 23.85
C VAL A 377 -7.42 -3.23 24.29
N LYS A 378 -8.45 -2.35 24.41
CA LYS A 378 -9.81 -2.76 24.78
C LYS A 378 -10.41 -3.78 23.81
N SER A 379 -10.14 -3.65 22.52
CA SER A 379 -10.64 -4.57 21.49
C SER A 379 -9.97 -5.94 21.56
N LEU A 380 -8.70 -6.01 21.92
CA LEU A 380 -7.97 -7.27 22.06
C LEU A 380 -8.18 -7.94 23.43
N PHE A 381 -8.42 -7.16 24.49
CA PHE A 381 -8.54 -7.67 25.87
C PHE A 381 -9.51 -8.85 26.03
N PRO A 382 -10.74 -8.84 25.46
CA PRO A 382 -11.70 -9.96 25.59
C PRO A 382 -11.27 -11.26 24.92
N LYS A 383 -10.23 -11.25 24.07
CA LYS A 383 -9.66 -12.47 23.49
C LYS A 383 -8.85 -13.26 24.52
N PHE A 384 -8.37 -12.59 25.57
CA PHE A 384 -7.46 -13.18 26.55
C PHE A 384 -8.06 -13.25 27.96
N PHE A 385 -8.91 -12.30 28.33
CA PHE A 385 -9.47 -12.21 29.68
C PHE A 385 -10.98 -11.95 29.66
N PRO A 386 -11.71 -12.24 30.76
CA PRO A 386 -13.13 -11.93 30.87
C PRO A 386 -13.46 -10.47 30.51
N LYS A 387 -14.49 -10.27 29.68
CA LYS A 387 -14.87 -8.93 29.24
C LYS A 387 -15.25 -8.02 30.44
N ILE A 388 -14.68 -6.82 30.49
CA ILE A 388 -15.06 -5.78 31.46
C ILE A 388 -16.27 -5.01 30.91
N ASN A 389 -17.37 -5.00 31.66
CA ASN A 389 -18.60 -4.32 31.23
C ASN A 389 -18.55 -2.84 31.61
N LYS A 390 -19.11 -1.96 30.75
CA LYS A 390 -19.22 -0.52 31.06
C LYS A 390 -20.13 -0.22 32.26
N LEU A 391 -21.04 -1.14 32.57
CA LEU A 391 -22.00 -1.05 33.66
C LEU A 391 -21.95 -2.35 34.44
N GLU A 392 -21.44 -2.28 35.66
CA GLU A 392 -21.45 -3.38 36.62
C GLU A 392 -22.33 -2.97 37.80
N ARG A 393 -22.98 -3.94 38.44
CA ARG A 393 -23.70 -3.67 39.69
C ARG A 393 -22.65 -3.38 40.76
N LYS A 394 -22.93 -2.42 41.65
CA LYS A 394 -21.98 -1.98 42.69
C LYS A 394 -21.45 -3.09 43.60
N ASP A 395 -22.15 -4.22 43.68
CA ASP A 395 -21.83 -5.35 44.57
C ASP A 395 -21.51 -6.64 43.79
N GLU A 396 -21.28 -6.55 42.47
CA GLU A 396 -20.91 -7.71 41.64
C GLU A 396 -19.39 -7.91 41.66
N GLU A 397 -18.96 -9.02 42.25
CA GLU A 397 -17.55 -9.40 42.33
C GLU A 397 -17.02 -9.71 40.92
N THR A 398 -15.98 -9.00 40.50
CA THR A 398 -15.34 -9.19 39.20
C THR A 398 -14.07 -10.01 39.33
N PRO A 399 -13.64 -10.72 38.26
CA PRO A 399 -12.36 -11.42 38.25
C PRO A 399 -11.15 -10.53 38.56
N TYR A 400 -11.28 -9.20 38.46
CA TYR A 400 -10.18 -8.25 38.60
C TYR A 400 -10.13 -7.56 39.96
N ASP A 401 -11.09 -7.82 40.85
CA ASP A 401 -11.23 -7.10 42.11
C ASP A 401 -10.02 -7.32 43.03
N ASP A 402 -9.50 -8.54 43.11
CA ASP A 402 -8.28 -8.85 43.88
C ASP A 402 -7.07 -8.04 43.38
N LEU A 403 -6.95 -7.88 42.06
CA LEU A 403 -5.87 -7.10 41.47
C LEU A 403 -6.08 -5.60 41.75
N ALA A 404 -7.30 -5.08 41.60
CA ALA A 404 -7.61 -3.69 41.93
C ALA A 404 -7.38 -3.38 43.41
N HIS A 405 -7.76 -4.30 44.31
CA HIS A 405 -7.52 -4.19 45.74
C HIS A 405 -6.03 -4.17 46.08
N TRP A 406 -5.21 -4.98 45.42
CA TRP A 406 -3.76 -4.95 45.58
C TRP A 406 -3.17 -3.57 45.27
N PHE A 407 -3.68 -2.89 44.24
CA PHE A 407 -3.29 -1.51 43.91
C PHE A 407 -3.82 -0.46 44.88
N PHE A 408 -4.95 -0.72 45.54
CA PHE A 408 -5.51 0.16 46.55
C PHE A 408 -4.73 0.09 47.87
N GLU A 409 -4.27 -1.10 48.29
CA GLU A 409 -3.49 -1.28 49.51
C GLU A 409 -2.01 -0.91 49.36
N GLY A 410 -1.47 -0.97 48.14
CA GLY A 410 -0.08 -0.64 47.84
C GLY A 410 0.19 0.86 47.71
N GLU A 411 1.47 1.26 47.81
CA GLU A 411 1.89 2.66 47.58
C GLU A 411 1.90 3.06 46.09
N GLY A 412 1.51 2.14 45.20
CA GLY A 412 1.53 2.26 43.73
C GLY A 412 2.57 1.34 43.09
N PHE A 413 2.37 0.97 41.82
CA PHE A 413 3.32 0.21 41.02
C PHE A 413 3.98 1.12 40.00
N GLU A 414 5.30 1.08 39.91
CA GLU A 414 6.06 1.86 38.93
C GLU A 414 6.75 0.95 37.91
N LEU A 415 6.60 1.33 36.64
CA LEU A 415 7.22 0.69 35.50
C LEU A 415 8.03 1.76 34.77
N LEU A 416 9.35 1.80 35.01
CA LEU A 416 10.22 2.82 34.43
C LEU A 416 10.56 2.51 32.98
N ASP A 417 10.79 3.56 32.19
CA ASP A 417 11.12 3.43 30.76
C ASP A 417 12.49 2.79 30.54
N ASP A 418 13.41 2.96 31.48
CA ASP A 418 14.81 2.54 31.40
C ASP A 418 15.08 1.17 32.05
N PHE A 419 14.06 0.53 32.64
CA PHE A 419 14.18 -0.81 33.21
C PHE A 419 14.84 -1.77 32.22
N THR A 420 15.84 -2.51 32.70
CA THR A 420 16.34 -3.72 32.02
C THR A 420 15.21 -4.75 31.90
N ASP A 421 15.37 -5.72 31.00
CA ASP A 421 14.37 -6.79 30.87
C ASP A 421 14.22 -7.61 32.15
N GLU A 422 15.27 -7.75 32.95
CA GLU A 422 15.20 -8.41 34.25
C GLU A 422 14.40 -7.61 35.28
N GLU A 423 14.60 -6.29 35.34
CA GLU A 423 13.85 -5.40 36.24
C GLU A 423 12.39 -5.33 35.86
N TYR A 424 12.10 -5.19 34.57
CA TYR A 424 10.75 -5.23 34.02
C TYR A 424 10.00 -6.52 34.40
N LYS A 425 10.64 -7.68 34.20
CA LYS A 425 10.07 -8.98 34.57
C LYS A 425 9.85 -9.10 36.07
N ARG A 426 10.85 -8.72 36.88
CA ARG A 426 10.78 -8.76 38.34
C ARG A 426 9.67 -7.86 38.88
N ALA A 427 9.49 -6.68 38.30
CA ALA A 427 8.43 -5.75 38.68
C ALA A 427 7.04 -6.39 38.46
N LEU A 428 6.77 -6.93 37.27
CA LEU A 428 5.49 -7.60 36.97
C LEU A 428 5.28 -8.88 37.78
N ASP A 429 6.34 -9.68 37.98
CA ASP A 429 6.28 -10.90 38.81
C ASP A 429 6.03 -10.58 40.29
N GLY A 430 6.35 -9.35 40.73
CA GLY A 430 6.11 -8.85 42.08
C GLY A 430 4.63 -8.64 42.42
N ILE A 431 3.70 -8.77 41.47
CA ILE A 431 2.26 -8.58 41.65
C ILE A 431 1.56 -9.96 41.73
N PRO A 432 1.24 -10.51 42.91
CA PRO A 432 0.72 -11.88 43.04
C PRO A 432 -0.64 -12.07 42.35
N ALA A 433 -1.55 -11.11 42.49
CA ALA A 433 -2.87 -11.16 41.87
C ALA A 433 -2.80 -11.18 40.33
N LEU A 434 -1.86 -10.44 39.75
CA LEU A 434 -1.60 -10.45 38.30
C LEU A 434 -1.15 -11.84 37.83
N ASN A 435 -0.20 -12.45 38.55
CA ASN A 435 0.29 -13.79 38.23
C ASN A 435 -0.80 -14.86 38.32
N GLN A 436 -1.74 -14.70 39.26
CA GLN A 436 -2.86 -15.62 39.42
C GLN A 436 -3.81 -15.54 38.21
N LEU A 437 -4.14 -14.33 37.75
CA LEU A 437 -5.00 -14.14 36.58
C LEU A 437 -4.40 -14.73 35.30
N ILE A 438 -3.09 -14.59 35.10
CA ILE A 438 -2.41 -15.23 33.96
C ILE A 438 -2.54 -16.75 34.05
N LYS A 439 -2.32 -17.35 35.23
CA LYS A 439 -2.43 -18.81 35.40
C LYS A 439 -3.87 -19.33 35.24
N GLU A 440 -4.85 -18.53 35.62
CA GLU A 440 -6.26 -18.92 35.56
C GLU A 440 -6.81 -18.85 34.14
N TYR A 441 -6.57 -17.73 33.44
CA TYR A 441 -7.18 -17.47 32.14
C TYR A 441 -6.28 -17.85 30.96
N GLN A 442 -4.96 -17.89 31.15
CA GLN A 442 -3.97 -18.11 30.08
C GLN A 442 -2.83 -19.07 30.53
N PRO A 443 -3.14 -20.28 31.05
CA PRO A 443 -2.14 -21.20 31.62
C PRO A 443 -1.09 -21.70 30.61
N ASP A 444 -1.50 -21.86 29.35
CA ASP A 444 -0.68 -22.42 28.27
C ASP A 444 -0.09 -21.34 27.36
N PHE A 445 -0.12 -20.07 27.79
CA PHE A 445 0.39 -18.96 26.99
C PHE A 445 1.91 -19.05 26.80
N PRO A 446 2.46 -18.71 25.62
CA PRO A 446 3.90 -18.76 25.36
C PRO A 446 4.70 -17.98 26.41
N GLN A 447 5.72 -18.62 26.98
CA GLN A 447 6.54 -18.01 28.04
C GLN A 447 7.31 -16.77 27.58
N GLU A 448 7.65 -16.71 26.30
CA GLU A 448 8.30 -15.57 25.68
C GLU A 448 7.40 -14.32 25.60
N ASP A 449 6.08 -14.50 25.47
CA ASP A 449 5.09 -13.41 25.32
C ASP A 449 4.36 -13.06 26.63
N VAL A 450 4.51 -13.88 27.68
CA VAL A 450 3.71 -13.78 28.91
C VAL A 450 3.83 -12.41 29.59
N TYR A 451 4.99 -11.76 29.51
CA TYR A 451 5.20 -10.46 30.13
C TYR A 451 4.51 -9.33 29.36
N PHE A 452 4.39 -9.45 28.03
CA PHE A 452 3.58 -8.52 27.25
C PHE A 452 2.09 -8.67 27.62
N LEU A 453 1.63 -9.91 27.77
CA LEU A 453 0.26 -10.22 28.21
C LEU A 453 -0.04 -9.68 29.62
N LYS A 454 0.92 -9.75 30.55
CA LYS A 454 0.81 -9.14 31.88
C LYS A 454 0.61 -7.63 31.82
N GLU A 455 1.41 -6.94 30.99
CA GLU A 455 1.27 -5.50 30.80
C GLU A 455 -0.05 -5.15 30.09
N LEU A 456 -0.50 -5.96 29.12
CA LEU A 456 -1.83 -5.83 28.49
C LEU A 456 -2.95 -5.92 29.51
N LEU A 457 -2.87 -6.83 30.50
CA LEU A 457 -3.88 -6.94 31.54
C LEU A 457 -3.97 -5.65 32.38
N LEU A 458 -2.82 -5.12 32.83
CA LEU A 458 -2.77 -3.86 33.57
C LEU A 458 -3.27 -2.69 32.74
N TRP A 459 -2.82 -2.58 31.49
CA TRP A 459 -3.24 -1.50 30.59
C TRP A 459 -4.72 -1.61 30.22
N GLY A 460 -5.24 -2.81 30.01
CA GLY A 460 -6.67 -3.04 29.78
C GLY A 460 -7.51 -2.52 30.94
N LEU A 461 -7.09 -2.76 32.19
CA LEU A 461 -7.75 -2.19 33.36
C LEU A 461 -7.68 -0.65 33.38
N VAL A 462 -6.57 -0.05 32.96
CA VAL A 462 -6.47 1.41 32.81
C VAL A 462 -7.43 1.92 31.74
N ALA A 463 -7.41 1.30 30.56
CA ALA A 463 -8.24 1.67 29.42
C ALA A 463 -9.74 1.55 29.76
N HIS A 464 -10.11 0.57 30.60
CA HIS A 464 -11.47 0.39 31.13
C HIS A 464 -11.78 1.25 32.37
N LYS A 465 -10.88 2.14 32.80
CA LYS A 465 -11.03 2.98 33.99
C LYS A 465 -11.34 2.15 35.24
N LYS A 466 -10.60 1.05 35.41
CA LYS A 466 -10.51 0.25 36.64
C LYS A 466 -9.24 0.55 37.43
N LEU A 467 -8.18 0.97 36.72
CA LEU A 467 -6.97 1.55 37.28
C LEU A 467 -6.73 2.92 36.65
N SER A 468 -5.85 3.71 37.26
CA SER A 468 -5.31 4.96 36.72
C SER A 468 -3.83 4.76 36.34
N LYS A 469 -3.40 5.44 35.28
CA LYS A 469 -2.00 5.48 34.83
C LYS A 469 -1.55 6.94 34.83
N HIS A 470 -0.46 7.24 35.53
CA HIS A 470 0.16 8.55 35.54
C HIS A 470 1.56 8.48 34.90
N ARG A 471 1.78 9.30 33.88
CA ARG A 471 3.11 9.54 33.32
C ARG A 471 3.90 10.45 34.26
N PHE A 472 5.11 10.05 34.61
CA PHE A 472 6.11 10.93 35.21
C PHE A 472 7.38 10.93 34.36
N THR A 473 8.37 11.74 34.71
CA THR A 473 9.48 12.11 33.82
C THR A 473 10.26 10.92 33.23
N GLU A 474 10.27 9.76 33.89
CA GLU A 474 11.06 8.58 33.49
C GLU A 474 10.26 7.25 33.57
N GLY A 475 8.92 7.27 33.55
CA GLY A 475 8.14 6.03 33.66
C GLY A 475 6.62 6.18 33.79
N TYR A 476 5.96 5.06 34.11
CA TYR A 476 4.52 4.99 34.41
C TYR A 476 4.28 4.54 35.85
N GLN A 477 3.33 5.21 36.51
CA GLN A 477 2.80 4.77 37.79
C GLN A 477 1.36 4.31 37.61
N PHE A 478 1.06 3.06 37.98
CA PHE A 478 -0.28 2.49 38.01
C PHE A 478 -0.85 2.56 39.44
N LYS A 479 -2.07 3.07 39.60
CA LYS A 479 -2.74 3.25 40.90
C LYS A 479 -4.24 2.94 40.80
N ASP A 480 -4.89 2.75 41.94
CA ASP A 480 -6.35 2.84 42.04
C ASP A 480 -6.88 4.23 41.60
N LEU A 481 -8.14 4.31 41.18
CA LEU A 481 -8.80 5.54 40.75
C LEU A 481 -9.03 6.55 41.88
N TYR A 482 -9.32 6.10 43.09
CA TYR A 482 -9.62 6.98 44.23
C TYR A 482 -8.34 7.52 44.89
N GLY A 483 -7.26 6.74 44.87
CA GLY A 483 -5.94 7.17 45.35
C GLY A 483 -5.42 8.44 44.67
N SER A 484 -5.65 8.62 43.37
CA SER A 484 -5.21 9.81 42.62
C SER A 484 -5.95 11.10 43.00
N PHE A 485 -7.20 11.00 43.48
CA PHE A 485 -7.96 12.18 43.92
C PHE A 485 -7.48 12.70 45.29
N ILE A 486 -6.90 11.83 46.12
CA ILE A 486 -6.48 12.17 47.48
C ILE A 486 -5.07 12.76 47.50
N SER A 487 -4.19 12.40 46.56
CA SER A 487 -2.81 12.93 46.48
C SER A 487 -2.71 14.40 46.04
N GLY A 488 -3.81 15.01 45.61
CA GLY A 488 -3.91 16.43 45.22
C GLY A 488 -4.52 17.35 46.29
N LEU A 489 -4.85 16.82 47.48
CA LEU A 489 -5.27 17.55 48.68
C LEU A 489 -4.08 17.67 49.64
#